data_AF-A0A6J7TKC2-F1
#
_entry.id   AF-A0A6J7TKC2-F1
#
_cell.length_a   1.000
_cell.length_b   1.000
_cell.length_c   1.000
_cell.angle_alpha   90.00
_cell.angle_beta   90.00
_cell.angle_gamma   90.00
#
_symmetry.space_group_name_H-M   'P 1'
#
loop_
_entity.id
_entity.type
_entity.pdbx_description
1 polymer ?
#
loop_
_entity_poly.entity_id
_entity_poly.type
_entity_poly.pdbx_seq_one_letter_code
_entity_poly.pdbx_strand_id
1 'polypeptide(L)'
;MLRPLLAETGAETVGTFLMGTVKGDVHDIGKNLVNIMLEGAGFNVIDIGVQVAPEKFIAAILEHKPDIVGMSAFLTTTMPMFKVNIHEITKAGLRDQVIIMVGGAPVTQEYADVVGADGFAADASTAVRIAKELIAKKRASVPV
;
A
#
# COMPACT_ATOMS: atom_id res chain seq x y z
N MET A 1 -9.10 -9.38 -16.29
CA MET A 1 -9.84 -8.83 -15.13
C MET A 1 -10.55 -9.98 -14.42
N LEU A 2 -10.17 -10.28 -13.18
CA LEU A 2 -10.72 -11.38 -12.36
C LEU A 2 -11.83 -10.91 -11.38
N ARG A 3 -12.02 -9.59 -11.24
CA ARG A 3 -12.98 -8.95 -10.31
C ARG A 3 -14.41 -9.52 -10.37
N PRO A 4 -15.05 -9.72 -11.54
CA PRO A 4 -16.42 -10.24 -11.59
C PRO A 4 -16.51 -11.67 -11.04
N LEU A 5 -15.54 -12.52 -11.39
CA LEU A 5 -15.54 -13.95 -11.06
C LEU A 5 -15.31 -14.21 -9.56
N LEU A 6 -14.49 -13.39 -8.90
CA LEU A 6 -14.25 -13.52 -7.46
C LEU A 6 -15.45 -13.01 -6.64
N ALA A 7 -16.11 -11.94 -7.08
CA ALA A 7 -17.30 -11.41 -6.41
C ALA A 7 -18.51 -12.36 -6.54
N GLU A 8 -18.68 -13.04 -7.68
CA GLU A 8 -19.77 -13.99 -7.92
C GLU A 8 -19.63 -15.30 -7.12
N THR A 9 -18.42 -15.66 -6.69
CA THR A 9 -18.18 -16.89 -5.91
C THR A 9 -18.39 -16.72 -4.40
N GLY A 10 -18.63 -15.49 -3.93
CA GLY A 10 -18.75 -15.20 -2.49
C GLY A 10 -17.44 -15.41 -1.71
N ALA A 11 -16.30 -15.47 -2.41
CA ALA A 11 -15.00 -15.62 -1.78
C ALA A 11 -14.63 -14.34 -1.01
N GLU A 12 -14.31 -14.47 0.28
CA GLU A 12 -13.82 -13.34 1.07
C GLU A 12 -12.52 -12.79 0.47
N THR A 13 -12.47 -11.47 0.30
CA THR A 13 -11.24 -10.81 -0.14
C THR A 13 -10.15 -10.96 0.91
N VAL A 14 -8.90 -11.14 0.48
CA VAL A 14 -7.75 -11.22 1.38
C VAL A 14 -7.66 -9.95 2.25
N GLY A 15 -7.91 -8.79 1.63
CA GLY A 15 -8.01 -7.48 2.27
C GLY A 15 -8.10 -6.37 1.22
N THR A 16 -8.25 -5.13 1.68
CA THR A 16 -8.26 -3.93 0.84
C THR A 16 -6.90 -3.24 0.85
N PHE A 17 -6.35 -2.98 -0.34
CA PHE A 17 -5.04 -2.35 -0.55
C PHE A 17 -5.22 -1.01 -1.27
N LEU A 18 -4.89 0.09 -0.59
CA LEU A 18 -4.84 1.43 -1.18
C LEU A 18 -3.45 1.68 -1.79
N MET A 19 -3.36 1.95 -3.09
CA MET A 19 -2.10 2.17 -3.82
C MET A 19 -1.99 3.60 -4.33
N GLY A 20 -0.81 4.22 -4.21
CA GLY A 20 -0.51 5.47 -4.90
C GLY A 20 0.99 5.71 -5.10
N THR A 21 1.35 6.36 -6.21
CA THR A 21 2.70 6.92 -6.38
C THR A 21 2.76 8.30 -5.73
N VAL A 22 3.78 8.55 -4.93
CA VAL A 22 3.89 9.76 -4.09
C VAL A 22 3.98 11.06 -4.90
N LYS A 23 3.67 12.19 -4.26
CA LYS A 23 3.75 13.53 -4.84
C LYS A 23 5.10 13.78 -5.51
N GLY A 24 5.05 14.39 -6.70
CA GLY A 24 6.25 14.70 -7.50
C GLY A 24 6.77 13.52 -8.33
N ASP A 25 6.17 12.34 -8.21
CA ASP A 25 6.54 11.16 -8.99
C ASP A 25 5.38 10.71 -9.90
N VAL A 26 5.66 10.57 -11.18
CA VAL A 26 4.68 10.21 -12.24
C VAL A 26 4.80 8.76 -12.69
N HIS A 27 5.77 8.01 -12.18
CA HIS A 27 6.03 6.64 -12.63
C HIS A 27 4.98 5.69 -12.06
N ASP A 28 4.36 4.90 -12.93
CA ASP A 28 3.25 4.02 -12.57
C ASP A 28 3.44 2.55 -12.97
N ILE A 29 4.36 2.24 -13.88
CA ILE A 29 4.57 0.87 -14.40
C ILE A 29 4.78 -0.12 -13.25
N GLY A 30 5.67 0.20 -12.31
CA GLY A 30 5.96 -0.66 -11.15
C GLY A 30 4.73 -0.88 -10.26
N LYS A 31 4.01 0.19 -9.88
CA LYS A 31 2.80 0.04 -9.06
C LYS A 31 1.68 -0.69 -9.79
N ASN A 32 1.53 -0.48 -11.11
CA ASN A 32 0.47 -1.11 -11.89
C ASN A 32 0.70 -2.62 -12.00
N LEU A 33 1.96 -3.07 -12.10
CA LEU A 33 2.31 -4.48 -12.02
C LEU A 33 1.98 -5.06 -10.63
N VAL A 34 2.30 -4.33 -9.55
CA VAL A 34 1.94 -4.72 -8.18
C VAL A 34 0.43 -4.84 -8.02
N ASN A 35 -0.35 -3.89 -8.56
CA ASN A 35 -1.81 -3.93 -8.53
C ASN A 35 -2.37 -5.19 -9.21
N ILE A 36 -1.90 -5.51 -10.42
CA ILE A 36 -2.32 -6.72 -11.15
C ILE A 36 -2.05 -7.97 -10.32
N MET A 37 -0.87 -8.05 -9.70
CA MET A 37 -0.48 -9.17 -8.85
C MET A 37 -1.31 -9.28 -7.58
N LEU A 38 -1.62 -8.15 -6.93
CA LEU A 38 -2.48 -8.09 -5.74
C LEU A 38 -3.91 -8.51 -6.07
N GLU A 39 -4.49 -7.98 -7.16
CA GLU A 39 -5.82 -8.35 -7.63
C GLU A 39 -5.90 -9.84 -7.97
N GLY A 40 -4.91 -10.38 -8.69
CA GLY A 40 -4.81 -11.81 -9.00
C GLY A 40 -4.66 -12.68 -7.75
N ALA A 41 -4.15 -12.12 -6.65
CA ALA A 41 -3.99 -12.78 -5.37
C ALA A 41 -5.20 -12.64 -4.43
N GLY A 42 -6.28 -11.98 -4.87
CA GLY A 42 -7.54 -11.84 -4.14
C GLY A 42 -7.67 -10.58 -3.28
N PHE A 43 -6.83 -9.56 -3.48
CA PHE A 43 -6.98 -8.26 -2.83
C PHE A 43 -7.99 -7.38 -3.57
N ASN A 44 -8.72 -6.55 -2.82
CA ASN A 44 -9.42 -5.41 -3.40
C ASN A 44 -8.45 -4.22 -3.49
N VAL A 45 -8.00 -3.87 -4.70
CA VAL A 45 -7.04 -2.78 -4.90
C VAL A 45 -7.78 -1.47 -5.25
N ILE A 46 -7.45 -0.42 -4.51
CA ILE A 46 -7.91 0.95 -4.74
C ILE A 46 -6.70 1.77 -5.14
N ASP A 47 -6.57 2.10 -6.43
CA ASP A 47 -5.45 2.90 -6.94
C ASP A 47 -5.86 4.37 -7.08
N ILE A 48 -5.21 5.25 -6.32
CA ILE A 48 -5.46 6.70 -6.33
C ILE A 48 -4.51 7.46 -7.27
N GLY A 49 -3.75 6.75 -8.09
CA GLY A 49 -2.97 7.26 -9.20
C GLY A 49 -1.54 7.65 -8.84
N VAL A 50 -1.02 8.64 -9.54
CA VAL A 50 0.34 9.18 -9.37
C VAL A 50 0.32 10.62 -8.88
N GLN A 51 1.48 11.13 -8.47
CA GLN A 51 1.63 12.45 -7.86
C GLN A 51 0.67 12.69 -6.69
N VAL A 52 0.46 11.67 -5.87
CA VAL A 52 -0.51 11.68 -4.78
C VAL A 52 0.03 12.46 -3.58
N ALA A 53 -0.67 13.54 -3.23
CA ALA A 53 -0.37 14.34 -2.06
C ALA A 53 -0.82 13.64 -0.75
N PRO A 54 -0.20 13.95 0.41
CA PRO A 54 -0.55 13.34 1.69
C PRO A 54 -2.05 13.44 2.02
N GLU A 55 -2.67 14.58 1.69
CA GLU A 55 -4.10 14.83 1.96
C GLU A 55 -5.00 13.86 1.19
N LYS A 56 -4.60 13.47 -0.02
CA LYS A 56 -5.34 12.50 -0.84
C LYS A 56 -5.20 11.08 -0.28
N PHE A 57 -4.03 10.71 0.25
CA PHE A 57 -3.89 9.45 0.99
C PHE A 57 -4.80 9.43 2.21
N ILE A 58 -4.80 10.49 3.02
CA ILE A 58 -5.64 10.59 4.23
C ILE A 58 -7.12 10.49 3.88
N ALA A 59 -7.59 11.24 2.87
CA ALA A 59 -8.97 11.19 2.42
C ALA A 59 -9.37 9.76 1.97
N ALA A 60 -8.53 9.10 1.18
CA ALA A 60 -8.78 7.75 0.70
C ALA A 60 -8.74 6.70 1.83
N ILE A 61 -7.90 6.88 2.85
CA ILE A 61 -7.90 6.02 4.05
C ILE A 61 -9.23 6.15 4.79
N LEU A 62 -9.73 7.37 4.98
CA LEU A 62 -11.00 7.63 5.68
C LEU A 62 -12.20 7.09 4.90
N GLU A 63 -12.20 7.28 3.57
CA GLU A 63 -13.28 6.85 2.68
C GLU A 63 -13.35 5.34 2.57
N HIS A 64 -12.22 4.68 2.30
CA HIS A 64 -12.20 3.28 1.93
C HIS A 64 -11.80 2.33 3.05
N LYS A 65 -11.26 2.85 4.16
CA LYS A 65 -10.79 2.08 5.33
C LYS A 65 -9.94 0.87 4.93
N PRO A 66 -8.86 1.07 4.15
CA PRO A 66 -8.04 -0.02 3.66
C PRO A 66 -7.30 -0.73 4.80
N ASP A 67 -6.97 -2.01 4.59
CA ASP A 67 -6.08 -2.74 5.50
C ASP A 67 -4.63 -2.28 5.34
N ILE A 68 -4.22 -2.02 4.09
CA ILE A 68 -2.86 -1.65 3.71
C ILE A 68 -2.87 -0.38 2.83
N VAL A 69 -1.91 0.50 3.08
CA VAL A 69 -1.55 1.63 2.21
C VAL A 69 -0.17 1.37 1.61
N GLY A 70 -0.11 1.18 0.30
CA GLY A 70 1.14 1.08 -0.45
C GLY A 70 1.52 2.41 -1.10
N MET A 71 2.77 2.80 -0.90
CA MET A 71 3.36 4.00 -1.51
C MET A 71 4.51 3.62 -2.45
N SER A 72 4.43 4.09 -3.68
CA SER A 72 5.47 3.88 -4.71
C SER A 72 6.28 5.15 -4.93
N ALA A 73 7.60 5.02 -5.12
CA ALA A 73 8.49 6.08 -5.62
C ALA A 73 9.60 5.48 -6.49
N PHE A 74 9.83 6.06 -7.67
CA PHE A 74 10.91 5.65 -8.58
C PHE A 74 12.10 6.60 -8.55
N LEU A 75 11.88 7.88 -8.22
CA LEU A 75 12.95 8.87 -8.12
C LEU A 75 13.50 8.94 -6.69
N THR A 76 14.81 8.97 -6.54
CA THR A 76 15.46 9.18 -5.24
C THR A 76 15.08 10.53 -4.61
N THR A 77 14.76 11.52 -5.44
CA THR A 77 14.29 12.85 -5.01
C THR A 77 12.87 12.84 -4.45
N THR A 78 12.05 11.83 -4.77
CA THR A 78 10.65 11.72 -4.30
C THR A 78 10.51 10.74 -3.14
N MET A 79 11.50 9.86 -2.91
CA MET A 79 11.55 8.95 -1.75
C MET A 79 11.33 9.62 -0.37
N PRO A 80 11.77 10.86 -0.10
CA PRO A 80 11.46 11.54 1.17
C PRO A 80 9.97 11.70 1.44
N MET A 81 9.12 11.65 0.40
CA MET A 81 7.66 11.74 0.56
C MET A 81 7.07 10.58 1.34
N PHE A 82 7.72 9.41 1.43
CA PHE A 82 7.24 8.34 2.31
C PHE A 82 7.16 8.80 3.76
N LYS A 83 8.23 9.42 4.26
CA LYS A 83 8.28 9.96 5.62
C LYS A 83 7.25 11.07 5.83
N VAL A 84 7.08 11.95 4.84
CA VAL A 84 6.05 13.01 4.88
C VAL A 84 4.65 12.42 4.97
N ASN A 85 4.32 11.46 4.10
CA ASN A 85 3.01 10.80 4.12
C ASN A 85 2.75 10.07 5.43
N ILE A 86 3.70 9.26 5.91
CA ILE A 86 3.59 8.54 7.18
C ILE A 86 3.39 9.51 8.34
N HIS A 87 4.12 10.63 8.35
CA HIS A 87 3.99 11.67 9.36
C HIS A 87 2.60 12.33 9.37
N GLU A 88 2.09 12.72 8.19
CA GLU A 88 0.76 13.34 8.11
C GLU A 88 -0.37 12.34 8.41
N ILE A 89 -0.24 11.07 7.99
CA ILE A 89 -1.16 9.98 8.38
C ILE A 89 -1.14 9.79 9.91
N THR A 90 0.03 9.89 10.54
CA THR A 90 0.18 9.80 12.00
C THR A 90 -0.47 10.99 12.70
N LYS A 91 -0.24 12.21 12.24
CA LYS A 91 -0.91 13.42 12.75
C LYS A 91 -2.43 13.36 12.63
N ALA A 92 -2.94 12.72 11.58
CA ALA A 92 -4.36 12.51 11.37
C ALA A 92 -4.95 11.41 12.28
N GLY A 93 -4.15 10.74 13.12
CA GLY A 93 -4.61 9.66 14.01
C GLY A 93 -4.93 8.35 13.30
N LEU A 94 -4.40 8.15 12.09
CA LEU A 94 -4.72 7.01 11.23
C LEU A 94 -3.63 5.94 11.20
N ARG A 95 -2.43 6.23 11.75
CA ARG A 95 -1.25 5.35 11.63
C ARG A 95 -1.45 3.93 12.14
N ASP A 96 -2.16 3.77 13.26
CA ASP A 96 -2.40 2.45 13.87
C ASP A 96 -3.56 1.69 13.20
N GLN A 97 -4.35 2.37 12.36
CA GLN A 97 -5.50 1.79 11.68
C GLN A 97 -5.11 1.06 10.40
N VAL A 98 -3.96 1.39 9.81
CA VAL A 98 -3.50 0.86 8.51
C VAL A 98 -2.08 0.30 8.61
N ILE A 99 -1.80 -0.74 7.81
CA ILE A 99 -0.44 -1.19 7.54
C ILE A 99 0.12 -0.30 6.44
N ILE A 100 1.35 0.18 6.57
CA ILE A 100 2.01 1.01 5.54
C ILE A 100 3.14 0.21 4.88
N MET A 101 3.04 0.02 3.56
CA MET A 101 4.09 -0.60 2.75
C MET A 101 4.71 0.42 1.79
N VAL A 102 6.02 0.33 1.55
CA VAL A 102 6.73 1.16 0.58
C VAL A 102 7.48 0.32 -0.45
N GLY A 103 7.67 0.86 -1.65
CA GLY A 103 8.41 0.18 -2.70
C GLY A 103 8.79 1.10 -3.86
N GLY A 104 9.54 0.51 -4.80
CA GLY A 104 10.07 1.20 -5.98
C GLY A 104 11.55 0.89 -6.20
N ALA A 105 12.04 1.07 -7.42
CA ALA A 105 13.37 0.62 -7.82
C ALA A 105 14.54 1.10 -6.93
N PRO A 106 14.57 2.37 -6.43
CA PRO A 106 15.66 2.82 -5.57
C PRO A 106 15.43 2.52 -4.08
N VAL A 107 14.29 1.97 -3.70
CA VAL A 107 13.91 1.76 -2.30
C VAL A 107 14.60 0.51 -1.76
N THR A 108 15.12 0.59 -0.53
CA THR A 108 15.72 -0.54 0.18
C THR A 108 14.98 -0.80 1.50
N GLN A 109 15.22 -1.97 2.10
CA GLN A 109 14.67 -2.32 3.41
C GLN A 109 15.12 -1.31 4.47
N GLU A 110 16.41 -0.94 4.47
CA GLU A 110 16.96 0.01 5.44
C GLU A 110 16.27 1.37 5.34
N TYR A 111 15.98 1.83 4.12
CA TYR A 111 15.25 3.09 3.93
C TYR A 111 13.80 2.98 4.41
N ALA A 112 13.13 1.86 4.14
CA ALA A 112 11.77 1.61 4.60
C ALA A 112 11.68 1.61 6.14
N ASP A 113 12.65 1.02 6.82
CA ASP A 113 12.74 1.00 8.28
C ASP A 113 12.92 2.43 8.83
N VAL A 114 13.81 3.22 8.21
CA VAL A 114 14.09 4.60 8.62
C VAL A 114 12.87 5.51 8.48
N VAL A 115 12.03 5.31 7.47
CA VAL A 115 10.79 6.11 7.29
C VAL A 115 9.63 5.60 8.14
N GLY A 116 9.76 4.44 8.79
CA GLY A 116 8.75 3.87 9.68
C GLY A 116 7.63 3.10 8.97
N ALA A 117 7.93 2.52 7.80
CA ALA A 117 7.02 1.62 7.11
C ALA A 117 6.92 0.26 7.83
N ASP A 118 5.77 -0.41 7.72
CA ASP A 118 5.54 -1.75 8.26
C ASP A 118 6.05 -2.86 7.33
N GLY A 119 6.30 -2.54 6.06
CA GLY A 119 6.82 -3.48 5.07
C GLY A 119 7.47 -2.80 3.87
N PHE A 120 8.40 -3.52 3.27
CA PHE A 120 9.07 -3.16 2.03
C PHE A 120 8.96 -4.31 1.04
N ALA A 121 8.76 -4.00 -0.24
CA ALA A 121 8.82 -4.99 -1.31
C ALA A 121 9.71 -4.51 -2.46
N ALA A 122 10.71 -5.33 -2.81
CA ALA A 122 11.61 -5.08 -3.93
C ALA A 122 10.96 -5.33 -5.30
N ASP A 123 9.92 -6.17 -5.33
CA ASP A 123 9.21 -6.55 -6.56
C ASP A 123 7.74 -6.93 -6.27
N ALA A 124 6.98 -7.18 -7.35
CA ALA A 124 5.54 -7.39 -7.26
C ALA A 124 5.14 -8.72 -6.60
N SER A 125 5.90 -9.79 -6.79
CA SER A 125 5.61 -11.08 -6.14
C SER A 125 5.87 -11.00 -4.64
N THR A 126 6.96 -10.34 -4.24
CA THR A 126 7.29 -10.06 -2.84
C THR A 126 6.25 -9.16 -2.18
N ALA A 127 5.73 -8.16 -2.90
CA ALA A 127 4.67 -7.28 -2.41
C ALA A 127 3.41 -8.07 -2.01
N VAL A 128 2.95 -8.99 -2.85
CA VAL A 128 1.80 -9.86 -2.55
C VAL A 128 2.06 -10.72 -1.32
N ARG A 129 3.24 -11.34 -1.22
CA ARG A 129 3.59 -12.22 -0.11
C ARG A 129 3.58 -11.45 1.22
N ILE A 130 4.28 -10.32 1.28
CA ILE A 130 4.39 -9.50 2.49
C ILE A 130 3.03 -8.91 2.89
N ALA A 131 2.22 -8.46 1.93
CA ALA A 131 0.88 -7.96 2.20
C ALA A 131 0.01 -9.02 2.91
N LYS A 132 0.06 -10.28 2.45
CA LYS A 132 -0.65 -11.40 3.09
C LYS A 132 -0.15 -11.68 4.50
N GLU A 133 1.18 -11.70 4.69
CA GLU A 133 1.81 -11.93 6.00
C GLU A 133 1.42 -10.85 7.02
N LEU A 134 1.45 -9.57 6.61
CA LEU A 134 1.12 -8.44 7.49
C LEU A 134 -0.36 -8.43 7.88
N ILE A 135 -1.29 -8.71 6.96
CA ILE A 135 -2.71 -8.85 7.28
C ILE A 135 -2.95 -10.00 8.25
N ALA A 136 -2.34 -11.18 7.99
CA ALA A 136 -2.48 -12.33 8.87
C ALA A 136 -1.98 -12.03 10.28
N LYS A 137 -0.82 -11.36 10.40
CA LYS A 137 -0.27 -10.93 11.68
C LYS A 137 -1.19 -9.94 12.41
N LYS A 138 -1.74 -8.95 11.70
CA LYS A 138 -2.67 -7.97 12.27
C LYS A 138 -3.94 -8.65 12.81
N ARG A 139 -4.54 -9.56 12.04
CA ARG A 139 -5.72 -10.34 12.47
C ARG A 139 -5.43 -11.21 13.69
N ALA A 140 -4.25 -11.83 13.77
CA ALA A 140 -3.86 -12.63 14.93
C ALA A 140 -3.60 -11.81 16.20
N SER A 141 -3.29 -10.51 16.06
CA SER A 141 -2.99 -9.61 17.20
C SER A 141 -4.22 -8.95 17.83
N VAL A 142 -5.39 -9.05 17.20
CA VAL A 142 -6.66 -8.56 17.78
C VAL A 142 -7.32 -9.73 18.54
N PRO A 143 -7.43 -9.67 19.88
CA PRO A 143 -8.19 -10.67 20.63
C PRO A 143 -9.65 -10.61 20.18
N VAL A 144 -10.24 -11.78 19.89
CA VAL A 144 -11.69 -11.92 19.66
C VAL A 144 -12.47 -11.54 20.91
#